data_AF-A0A0D5LT27-F1
#
_entry.id   AF-A0A0D5LT27-F1
#
_cell.length_a   1.000
_cell.length_b   1.000
_cell.length_c   1.000
_cell.angle_alpha   90.00
_cell.angle_beta   90.00
_cell.angle_gamma   90.00
#
_symmetry.space_group_name_H-M   'P 1'
#
loop_
_entity.id
_entity.type
_entity.pdbx_description
1 polymer ?
#
loop_
_entity_poly.entity_id
_entity_poly.type
_entity_poly.pdbx_seq_one_letter_code
_entity_poly.pdbx_strand_id
1 'polypeptide(L)'
;MVRKAFLKFYRQWPTFGDDSDERAFAEWQGLTAEDRERASTLLPAFLTLAAMKGRAVKFAASTYLRDKRWQDVPEGMEAPATGPAMAATFGKAWMAERFIRLAEPCTPLPPLTRFQEHEIAAGRTDRNALQHERMQKMGWPSVNAMHDQAVRYPGRGVRVSAETVLLGSDFEPVKVGSDLWLAWEQEHRARGYPWLTDTGRAEWVYFPPLDDGTPATALNGFFDRLQRIGQSEAAAQ
;
A
#
# COMPACT_ATOMS: atom_id res chain seq x y z
N MET A 1 36.94 -3.71 1.80
CA MET A 1 37.28 -4.65 2.88
C MET A 1 36.01 -5.19 3.51
N VAL A 2 35.91 -6.50 3.73
CA VAL A 2 34.71 -7.21 4.22
C VAL A 2 34.25 -6.70 5.60
N ARG A 3 35.17 -6.46 6.55
CA ARG A 3 34.86 -5.90 7.89
C ARG A 3 34.25 -4.49 7.82
N LYS A 4 34.72 -3.63 6.91
CA LYS A 4 34.18 -2.28 6.75
C LYS A 4 32.74 -2.29 6.23
N ALA A 5 32.43 -3.16 5.27
CA ALA A 5 31.07 -3.34 4.76
C ALA A 5 30.14 -3.89 5.84
N PHE A 6 30.61 -4.89 6.59
CA PHE A 6 29.91 -5.42 7.75
C PHE A 6 29.58 -4.33 8.78
N LEU A 7 30.57 -3.52 9.21
CA LEU A 7 30.31 -2.48 10.21
C LEU A 7 29.31 -1.42 9.71
N LYS A 8 29.26 -1.14 8.41
CA LYS A 8 28.25 -0.26 7.81
C LYS A 8 26.85 -0.86 7.92
N PHE A 9 26.72 -2.16 7.66
CA PHE A 9 25.46 -2.90 7.86
C PHE A 9 25.09 -2.96 9.35
N TYR A 10 26.02 -3.38 10.21
CA TYR A 10 25.76 -3.70 11.62
C TYR A 10 25.33 -2.47 12.43
N ARG A 11 25.87 -1.28 12.12
CA ARG A 11 25.45 -0.01 12.75
C ARG A 11 23.98 0.38 12.50
N GLN A 12 23.35 -0.18 11.48
CA GLN A 12 21.93 0.06 11.18
C GLN A 12 21.02 -0.92 11.94
N TRP A 13 21.60 -1.90 12.66
CA TRP A 13 20.83 -2.89 13.37
C TRP A 13 20.22 -2.31 14.67
N PRO A 14 18.94 -2.59 15.00
CA PRO A 14 18.28 -1.95 16.14
C PRO A 14 18.93 -2.20 17.51
N THR A 15 19.54 -3.36 17.70
CA THR A 15 20.22 -3.74 18.96
C THR A 15 21.73 -3.54 18.90
N PHE A 16 22.23 -2.74 17.95
CA PHE A 16 23.66 -2.49 17.79
C PHE A 16 24.28 -1.98 19.11
N GLY A 17 25.29 -2.71 19.60
CA GLY A 17 25.97 -2.44 20.87
C GLY A 17 25.54 -3.37 22.01
N ASP A 18 24.34 -3.92 21.93
CA ASP A 18 23.83 -4.92 22.88
C ASP A 18 24.07 -6.36 22.39
N ASP A 19 24.20 -6.56 21.07
CA ASP A 19 24.51 -7.86 20.46
C ASP A 19 26.00 -8.05 20.12
N SER A 20 26.39 -9.33 19.98
CA SER A 20 27.80 -9.72 19.77
C SER A 20 28.25 -9.43 18.34
N ASP A 21 29.11 -8.41 18.18
CA ASP A 21 29.80 -8.06 16.92
C ASP A 21 30.48 -9.30 16.32
N GLU A 22 31.26 -10.02 17.12
CA GLU A 22 32.04 -11.18 16.67
C GLU A 22 31.15 -12.28 16.07
N ARG A 23 30.01 -12.59 16.70
CA ARG A 23 29.06 -13.57 16.17
C ARG A 23 28.40 -13.08 14.89
N ALA A 24 27.98 -11.82 14.83
CA ALA A 24 27.39 -11.25 13.63
C ALA A 24 28.41 -11.19 12.47
N PHE A 25 29.67 -10.89 12.76
CA PHE A 25 30.73 -10.84 11.78
C PHE A 25 31.08 -12.23 11.24
N ALA A 26 31.06 -13.27 12.09
CA ALA A 26 31.26 -14.65 11.64
C ALA A 26 30.18 -15.08 10.63
N GLU A 27 28.90 -14.80 10.92
CA GLU A 27 27.79 -15.08 10.00
C GLU A 27 27.93 -14.27 8.71
N TRP A 28 28.32 -12.99 8.80
CA TRP A 28 28.60 -12.15 7.64
C TRP A 28 29.72 -12.71 6.75
N GLN A 29 30.78 -13.25 7.36
CA GLN A 29 31.87 -13.89 6.62
C GLN A 29 31.42 -15.17 5.92
N GLY A 30 30.47 -15.91 6.48
CA GLY A 30 29.87 -17.09 5.86
C GLY A 30 29.05 -16.80 4.59
N LEU A 31 28.55 -15.56 4.43
CA LEU A 31 27.77 -15.16 3.25
C LEU A 31 28.64 -14.96 1.99
N THR A 32 28.05 -15.22 0.82
CA THR A 32 28.65 -14.86 -0.47
C THR A 32 28.70 -13.35 -0.65
N ALA A 33 29.46 -12.85 -1.63
CA ALA A 33 29.50 -11.42 -1.92
C ALA A 33 28.11 -10.87 -2.30
N GLU A 34 27.36 -11.61 -3.12
CA GLU A 34 25.99 -11.27 -3.54
C GLU A 34 25.02 -11.28 -2.35
N ASP A 35 25.09 -12.30 -1.49
CA ASP A 35 24.23 -12.37 -0.30
C ASP A 35 24.50 -11.19 0.66
N ARG A 36 25.76 -10.80 0.85
CA ARG A 36 26.10 -9.63 1.70
C ARG A 36 25.55 -8.33 1.12
N GLU A 37 25.59 -8.18 -0.20
CA GLU A 37 25.02 -7.03 -0.89
C GLU A 37 23.50 -7.00 -0.72
N ARG A 38 22.81 -8.11 -1.02
CA ARG A 38 21.36 -8.23 -0.82
C ARG A 38 20.95 -7.98 0.62
N ALA A 39 21.63 -8.61 1.58
CA ALA A 39 21.38 -8.43 3.01
C ALA A 39 21.48 -6.95 3.46
N SER A 40 22.42 -6.20 2.87
CA SER A 40 22.59 -4.76 3.15
C SER A 40 21.53 -3.91 2.49
N THR A 41 21.25 -4.16 1.22
CA THR A 41 20.31 -3.37 0.41
C THR A 41 18.88 -3.54 0.91
N LEU A 42 18.53 -4.75 1.35
CA LEU A 42 17.19 -5.10 1.85
C LEU A 42 16.99 -4.80 3.34
N LEU A 43 18.04 -4.44 4.08
CA LEU A 43 17.92 -4.19 5.52
C LEU A 43 16.87 -3.11 5.87
N PRO A 44 16.86 -1.92 5.24
CA PRO A 44 15.87 -0.90 5.57
C PRO A 44 14.44 -1.40 5.31
N ALA A 45 14.22 -2.10 4.19
CA ALA A 45 12.95 -2.70 3.84
C ALA A 45 12.51 -3.72 4.89
N PHE A 46 13.40 -4.62 5.30
CA PHE A 46 13.14 -5.59 6.35
C PHE A 46 12.75 -4.94 7.69
N LEU A 47 13.46 -3.90 8.12
CA LEU A 47 13.16 -3.19 9.37
C LEU A 47 11.79 -2.48 9.30
N THR A 48 11.48 -1.84 8.18
CA THR A 48 10.16 -1.22 7.95
C THR A 48 9.04 -2.27 7.96
N LEU A 49 9.23 -3.41 7.31
CA LEU A 49 8.29 -4.53 7.33
C LEU A 49 8.02 -5.03 8.76
N ALA A 50 9.07 -5.16 9.58
CA ALA A 50 8.93 -5.58 10.96
C ALA A 50 8.13 -4.55 11.79
N ALA A 51 8.45 -3.26 11.66
CA ALA A 51 7.76 -2.17 12.33
C ALA A 51 6.27 -2.13 11.97
N MET A 52 5.91 -2.24 10.69
CA MET A 52 4.52 -2.25 10.23
C MET A 52 3.72 -3.47 10.71
N LYS A 53 4.39 -4.60 10.92
CA LYS A 53 3.78 -5.78 11.57
C LYS A 53 3.63 -5.63 13.08
N GLY A 54 3.94 -4.46 13.66
CA GLY A 54 3.94 -4.21 15.10
C GLY A 54 5.02 -5.01 15.84
N ARG A 55 6.03 -5.51 15.13
CA ARG A 55 7.10 -6.33 15.69
C ARG A 55 8.39 -5.50 15.73
N ALA A 56 8.79 -5.07 16.93
CA ALA A 56 10.19 -4.66 17.11
C ALA A 56 11.10 -5.85 16.80
N VAL A 57 12.15 -5.64 16.02
CA VAL A 57 13.17 -6.68 15.79
C VAL A 57 13.94 -6.86 17.09
N LYS A 58 13.65 -7.95 17.81
CA LYS A 58 14.22 -8.28 19.13
C LYS A 58 15.35 -9.31 19.07
N PHE A 59 15.79 -9.68 17.88
CA PHE A 59 16.83 -10.68 17.70
C PHE A 59 18.12 -10.05 17.16
N ALA A 60 19.26 -10.70 17.43
CA ALA A 60 20.59 -10.23 17.06
C ALA A 60 20.82 -10.22 15.54
N ALA A 61 21.72 -9.36 15.04
CA ALA A 61 22.04 -9.28 13.62
C ALA A 61 22.57 -10.60 13.04
N SER A 62 23.24 -11.41 13.87
CA SER A 62 23.66 -12.76 13.51
C SER A 62 22.49 -13.66 13.07
N THR A 63 21.31 -13.51 13.68
CA THR A 63 20.11 -14.27 13.31
C THR A 63 19.54 -13.81 11.97
N TYR A 64 19.58 -12.51 11.68
CA TYR A 64 19.23 -11.99 10.36
C TYR A 64 20.12 -12.56 9.26
N LEU A 65 21.42 -12.58 9.51
CA LEU A 65 22.46 -13.05 8.59
C LEU A 65 22.37 -14.55 8.35
N ARG A 66 22.32 -15.34 9.43
CA ARG A 66 22.25 -16.80 9.39
C ARG A 66 20.99 -17.31 8.70
N ASP A 67 19.84 -16.76 9.09
CA ASP A 67 18.53 -17.23 8.59
C ASP A 67 18.17 -16.58 7.24
N LYS A 68 19.04 -15.73 6.68
CA LYS A 68 18.82 -14.98 5.43
C LYS A 68 17.50 -14.23 5.37
N ARG A 69 17.13 -13.54 6.46
CA ARG A 69 15.82 -12.89 6.64
C ARG A 69 15.48 -11.81 5.60
N TRP A 70 16.45 -11.31 4.82
CA TRP A 70 16.17 -10.44 3.68
C TRP A 70 15.33 -11.13 2.59
N GLN A 71 15.31 -12.46 2.53
CA GLN A 71 14.46 -13.21 1.60
C GLN A 71 12.97 -13.10 1.94
N ASP A 72 12.63 -12.73 3.18
CA ASP A 72 11.25 -12.52 3.62
C ASP A 72 10.71 -11.13 3.18
N VAL A 73 11.56 -10.28 2.59
CA VAL A 73 11.17 -8.95 2.11
C VAL A 73 10.38 -9.12 0.79
N PRO A 74 9.12 -8.67 0.73
CA PRO A 74 8.34 -8.71 -0.50
C PRO A 74 9.02 -7.95 -1.65
N GLU A 75 8.92 -8.52 -2.86
CA GLU A 75 9.35 -7.85 -4.09
C GLU A 75 8.69 -6.46 -4.20
N GLY A 76 9.48 -5.45 -4.56
CA GLY A 76 9.06 -4.05 -4.63
C GLY A 76 9.29 -3.22 -3.36
N MET A 77 9.57 -3.84 -2.21
CA MET A 77 10.02 -3.13 -1.01
C MET A 77 11.53 -2.90 -0.99
N GLU A 78 12.27 -3.55 -1.90
CA GLU A 78 13.66 -3.22 -2.22
C GLU A 78 13.80 -1.71 -2.34
N ALA A 79 14.52 -1.09 -1.39
CA ALA A 79 14.67 0.35 -1.36
C ALA A 79 15.25 0.80 -2.72
N PRO A 80 14.56 1.67 -3.47
CA PRO A 80 15.22 2.33 -4.59
C PRO A 80 16.36 3.12 -3.97
N ALA A 81 17.58 2.92 -4.49
CA ALA A 81 18.78 3.62 -4.02
C ALA A 81 18.62 5.15 -4.02
N THR A 82 17.60 5.69 -4.69
CA THR A 82 17.11 7.07 -4.52
C THR A 82 15.76 7.23 -5.25
N GLY A 83 14.66 7.51 -4.51
CA GLY A 83 13.42 8.09 -5.07
C GLY A 83 12.16 7.20 -5.02
N PRO A 84 10.97 7.80 -5.23
CA PRO A 84 9.68 7.10 -5.20
C PRO A 84 9.57 6.06 -6.31
N ALA A 85 9.02 4.89 -5.99
CA ALA A 85 8.79 3.81 -6.94
C ALA A 85 7.67 4.18 -7.93
N MET A 86 7.79 3.73 -9.19
CA MET A 86 6.73 3.86 -10.17
C MET A 86 5.79 2.65 -10.09
N ALA A 87 4.60 2.85 -9.54
CA ALA A 87 3.57 1.83 -9.50
C ALA A 87 2.85 1.71 -10.85
N ALA A 88 2.89 0.51 -11.44
CA ALA A 88 2.18 0.21 -12.69
C ALA A 88 0.66 0.38 -12.50
N THR A 89 0.00 0.94 -13.51
CA THR A 89 -1.46 1.17 -13.50
C THR A 89 -2.22 -0.11 -13.19
N PHE A 90 -3.18 -0.02 -12.26
CA PHE A 90 -3.95 -1.15 -11.72
C PHE A 90 -3.14 -2.25 -11.01
N GLY A 91 -1.83 -2.10 -10.84
CA GLY A 91 -1.00 -3.02 -10.03
C GLY A 91 -1.19 -2.81 -8.51
N LYS A 92 -0.64 -3.72 -7.70
CA LYS A 92 -0.74 -3.71 -6.22
C LYS A 92 -0.46 -2.35 -5.58
N ALA A 93 0.71 -1.77 -5.84
CA ALA A 93 1.10 -0.48 -5.26
C ALA A 93 0.26 0.69 -5.78
N TRP A 94 -0.26 0.61 -7.01
CA TRP A 94 -1.16 1.62 -7.57
C TRP A 94 -2.53 1.55 -6.90
N MET A 95 -3.02 0.33 -6.65
CA MET A 95 -4.25 0.11 -5.90
C MET A 95 -4.12 0.55 -4.45
N ALA A 96 -2.99 0.29 -3.79
CA ALA A 96 -2.72 0.80 -2.44
C ALA A 96 -2.75 2.34 -2.40
N GLU A 97 -2.05 3.01 -3.33
CA GLU A 97 -2.10 4.48 -3.46
C GLU A 97 -3.53 4.98 -3.66
N ARG A 98 -4.33 4.30 -4.49
CA ARG A 98 -5.74 4.63 -4.68
C ARG A 98 -6.53 4.53 -3.37
N PHE A 99 -6.34 3.49 -2.57
CA PHE A 99 -7.02 3.34 -1.29
C PHE A 99 -6.55 4.37 -0.25
N ILE A 100 -5.27 4.72 -0.23
CA ILE A 100 -4.75 5.79 0.63
C ILE A 100 -5.48 7.10 0.33
N ARG A 101 -5.63 7.46 -0.95
CA ARG A 101 -6.38 8.65 -1.36
C ARG A 101 -7.87 8.57 -1.04
N LEU A 102 -8.47 7.37 -1.07
CA LEU A 102 -9.87 7.17 -0.66
C LEU A 102 -10.07 7.27 0.86
N ALA A 103 -9.01 7.06 1.65
CA ALA A 103 -9.06 7.23 3.10
C ALA A 103 -9.15 8.72 3.51
N GLU A 104 -8.81 9.64 2.60
CA GLU A 104 -9.03 11.07 2.82
C GLU A 104 -10.54 11.37 2.96
N PRO A 105 -10.92 12.37 3.77
CA PRO A 105 -12.32 12.78 3.87
C PRO A 105 -12.90 13.18 2.51
N CYS A 106 -14.18 12.84 2.29
CA CYS A 106 -14.90 13.33 1.12
C CYS A 106 -14.84 14.86 1.06
N THR A 107 -14.46 15.39 -0.11
CA THR A 107 -14.48 16.83 -0.37
C THR A 107 -15.91 17.35 -0.17
N PRO A 108 -16.11 18.51 0.49
CA PRO A 108 -17.42 19.12 0.61
C PRO A 108 -18.05 19.32 -0.77
N LEU A 109 -19.19 18.68 -0.99
CA LEU A 109 -19.90 18.77 -2.26
C LEU A 109 -20.66 20.09 -2.31
N PRO A 110 -20.79 20.71 -3.50
CA PRO A 110 -21.69 21.83 -3.69
C PRO A 110 -23.12 21.46 -3.24
N PRO A 111 -23.97 22.44 -2.91
CA PRO A 111 -25.40 22.20 -2.71
C PRO A 111 -26.05 21.54 -3.92
N LEU A 112 -27.22 20.92 -3.69
CA LEU A 112 -28.04 20.43 -4.79
C LEU A 112 -28.51 21.59 -5.67
N THR A 113 -28.54 21.38 -6.98
CA THR A 113 -29.14 22.35 -7.89
C THR A 113 -30.66 22.33 -7.75
N ARG A 114 -31.34 23.43 -8.12
CA ARG A 114 -32.82 23.47 -8.14
C ARG A 114 -33.43 22.33 -8.96
N PHE A 115 -32.76 21.95 -10.06
CA PHE A 115 -33.18 20.82 -10.88
C PHE A 115 -33.10 19.50 -10.10
N GLN A 116 -31.99 19.25 -9.39
CA GLN A 116 -31.82 18.05 -8.57
C GLN A 116 -32.83 17.99 -7.41
N GLU A 117 -33.11 19.12 -6.77
CA GLU A 117 -34.15 19.20 -5.74
C GLU A 117 -35.53 18.87 -6.31
N HIS A 118 -35.83 19.34 -7.52
CA HIS A 118 -37.07 19.03 -8.21
C HIS A 118 -37.17 17.54 -8.60
N GLU A 119 -36.09 16.92 -9.10
CA GLU A 119 -36.06 15.47 -9.39
C GLU A 119 -36.34 14.63 -8.15
N ILE A 120 -35.77 15.00 -7.00
CA ILE A 120 -36.02 14.34 -5.71
C ILE A 120 -37.48 14.53 -5.29
N ALA A 121 -37.99 15.77 -5.34
CA ALA A 121 -39.36 16.08 -4.94
C ALA A 121 -40.41 15.37 -5.82
N ALA A 122 -40.09 15.17 -7.09
CA ALA A 122 -40.94 14.44 -8.03
C ALA A 122 -40.79 12.90 -7.92
N GLY A 123 -39.96 12.39 -7.00
CA GLY A 123 -39.73 10.96 -6.82
C GLY A 123 -39.00 10.27 -7.96
N ARG A 124 -38.34 11.04 -8.85
CA ARG A 124 -37.59 10.50 -10.00
C ARG A 124 -36.20 10.00 -9.62
N THR A 125 -35.67 10.47 -8.49
CA THR A 125 -34.42 9.98 -7.92
C THR A 125 -34.48 9.97 -6.40
N ASP A 126 -33.71 9.08 -5.78
CA ASP A 126 -33.53 9.04 -4.34
C ASP A 126 -32.40 9.99 -3.90
N ARG A 127 -32.60 10.69 -2.77
CA ARG A 127 -31.63 11.67 -2.27
C ARG A 127 -30.30 11.01 -1.90
N ASN A 128 -30.31 9.82 -1.31
CA ASN A 128 -29.09 9.13 -0.91
C ASN A 128 -28.36 8.58 -2.14
N ALA A 129 -29.10 8.01 -3.10
CA ALA A 129 -28.54 7.58 -4.37
C ALA A 129 -27.86 8.74 -5.12
N LEU A 130 -28.51 9.90 -5.20
CA LEU A 130 -27.93 11.10 -5.81
C LEU A 130 -26.70 11.58 -5.02
N GLN A 131 -26.74 11.56 -3.70
CA GLN A 131 -25.60 11.94 -2.87
C GLN A 131 -24.40 11.02 -3.14
N HIS A 132 -24.58 9.71 -3.18
CA HIS A 132 -23.50 8.75 -3.49
C HIS A 132 -22.96 8.94 -4.91
N GLU A 133 -23.83 9.16 -5.90
CA GLU A 133 -23.39 9.47 -7.28
C GLU A 133 -22.52 10.74 -7.31
N ARG A 134 -22.92 11.78 -6.58
CA ARG A 134 -22.16 13.03 -6.49
C ARG A 134 -20.82 12.82 -5.76
N MET A 135 -20.80 12.01 -4.71
CA MET A 135 -19.58 11.61 -4.00
C MET A 135 -18.61 10.87 -4.91
N GLN A 136 -19.10 9.94 -5.74
CA GLN A 136 -18.26 9.24 -6.72
C GLN A 136 -17.63 10.20 -7.72
N LYS A 137 -18.39 11.20 -8.20
CA LYS A 137 -17.92 12.14 -9.23
C LYS A 137 -17.02 13.25 -8.69
N MET A 138 -17.21 13.68 -7.44
CA MET A 138 -16.61 14.92 -6.92
C MET A 138 -15.98 14.79 -5.54
N GLY A 139 -16.25 13.71 -4.80
CA GLY A 139 -15.82 13.54 -3.42
C GLY A 139 -14.32 13.29 -3.27
N TRP A 140 -13.69 12.65 -4.26
CA TRP A 140 -12.25 12.37 -4.26
C TRP A 140 -11.59 12.77 -5.59
N PRO A 141 -11.37 14.08 -5.83
CA PRO A 141 -10.77 14.55 -7.08
C PRO A 141 -9.40 13.93 -7.37
N SER A 142 -8.59 13.66 -6.34
CA SER A 142 -7.27 13.02 -6.47
C SER A 142 -7.35 11.58 -6.97
N VAL A 143 -8.42 10.85 -6.63
CA VAL A 143 -8.71 9.49 -7.11
C VAL A 143 -9.26 9.54 -8.53
N ASN A 144 -10.18 10.47 -8.81
CA ASN A 144 -10.75 10.64 -10.14
C ASN A 144 -9.68 11.03 -11.18
N ALA A 145 -8.78 11.96 -10.83
CA ALA A 145 -7.65 12.32 -11.68
C ALA A 145 -6.71 11.13 -11.94
N MET A 146 -6.51 10.27 -10.93
CA MET A 146 -5.70 9.05 -11.06
C MET A 146 -6.36 8.03 -11.99
N HIS A 147 -7.69 7.88 -11.96
CA HIS A 147 -8.44 7.02 -12.88
C HIS A 147 -8.41 7.59 -14.30
N ASP A 148 -8.64 8.89 -14.47
CA ASP A 148 -8.57 9.56 -15.77
C ASP A 148 -7.19 9.39 -16.40
N GLN A 149 -6.12 9.51 -15.60
CA GLN A 149 -4.75 9.26 -16.05
C GLN A 149 -4.57 7.80 -16.49
N ALA A 150 -5.08 6.83 -15.74
CA ALA A 150 -5.00 5.42 -16.09
C ALA A 150 -5.68 5.10 -17.43
N VAL A 151 -6.82 5.74 -17.70
CA VAL A 151 -7.56 5.60 -18.97
C VAL A 151 -6.77 6.22 -20.13
N ARG A 152 -6.33 7.48 -19.97
CA ARG A 152 -5.66 8.27 -21.02
C ARG A 152 -4.24 7.78 -21.30
N TYR A 153 -3.49 7.42 -20.26
CA TYR A 153 -2.06 7.11 -20.31
C TYR A 153 -1.74 5.85 -19.47
N PRO A 154 -2.19 4.66 -19.89
CA PRO A 154 -2.10 3.44 -19.08
C PRO A 154 -0.66 3.04 -18.72
N GLY A 155 0.33 3.35 -19.56
CA GLY A 155 1.74 3.05 -19.27
C GLY A 155 2.42 4.01 -18.29
N ARG A 156 1.74 5.09 -17.87
CA ARG A 156 2.37 6.15 -17.06
C ARG A 156 2.54 5.77 -15.60
N GLY A 157 1.64 4.94 -15.04
CA GLY A 157 1.66 4.57 -13.62
C GLY A 157 1.56 5.79 -12.68
N VAL A 158 1.84 5.61 -11.38
CA VAL A 158 1.94 6.71 -10.41
C VAL A 158 3.18 6.56 -9.56
N ARG A 159 3.75 7.69 -9.11
CA ARG A 159 4.86 7.68 -8.15
C ARG A 159 4.29 7.39 -6.76
N VAL A 160 4.87 6.42 -6.07
CA VAL A 160 4.45 6.00 -4.72
C VAL A 160 5.64 5.93 -3.77
N SER A 161 5.37 6.04 -2.46
CA SER A 161 6.38 5.83 -1.42
C SER A 161 6.67 4.33 -1.25
N ALA A 162 7.77 3.98 -0.58
CA ALA A 162 8.07 2.60 -0.22
C ALA A 162 7.00 2.01 0.74
N GLU A 163 6.43 2.85 1.59
CA GLU A 163 5.33 2.49 2.49
C GLU A 163 4.07 2.09 1.72
N THR A 164 3.68 2.85 0.70
CA THR A 164 2.54 2.51 -0.17
C THR A 164 2.75 1.17 -0.86
N VAL A 165 3.97 0.88 -1.32
CA VAL A 165 4.29 -0.43 -1.91
C VAL A 165 4.09 -1.56 -0.89
N LEU A 166 4.54 -1.35 0.35
CA LEU A 166 4.37 -2.32 1.42
C LEU A 166 2.89 -2.55 1.78
N LEU A 167 2.13 -1.46 1.94
CA LEU A 167 0.70 -1.51 2.21
C LEU A 167 -0.10 -2.31 1.17
N GLY A 168 0.36 -2.33 -0.09
CA GLY A 168 -0.24 -3.13 -1.17
C GLY A 168 0.36 -4.52 -1.38
N SER A 169 1.44 -4.88 -0.68
CA SER A 169 2.23 -6.09 -1.00
C SER A 169 1.42 -7.39 -0.85
N ASP A 170 0.52 -7.45 0.13
CA ASP A 170 -0.36 -8.56 0.43
C ASP A 170 -1.67 -8.54 -0.36
N PHE A 171 -1.87 -7.57 -1.26
CA PHE A 171 -3.10 -7.50 -2.05
C PHE A 171 -3.23 -8.72 -2.97
N GLU A 172 -4.46 -9.17 -3.12
CA GLU A 172 -4.82 -10.36 -3.90
C GLU A 172 -5.41 -9.96 -5.25
N PRO A 173 -5.10 -10.73 -6.32
CA PRO A 173 -5.65 -10.46 -7.64
C PRO A 173 -7.14 -10.83 -7.70
N VAL A 174 -7.95 -9.93 -8.23
CA VAL A 174 -9.37 -10.11 -8.49
C VAL A 174 -9.62 -9.92 -9.98
N LYS A 175 -10.26 -10.92 -10.60
CA LYS A 175 -10.59 -10.88 -12.04
C LYS A 175 -11.71 -9.87 -12.29
N VAL A 176 -11.51 -8.96 -13.24
CA VAL A 176 -12.54 -7.99 -13.65
C VAL A 176 -13.77 -8.75 -14.16
N GLY A 177 -14.95 -8.36 -13.69
CA GLY A 177 -16.22 -9.00 -14.02
C GLY A 177 -16.55 -10.29 -13.26
N SER A 178 -15.66 -10.77 -12.37
CA SER A 178 -16.00 -11.88 -11.46
C SER A 178 -16.99 -11.48 -10.37
N ASP A 179 -17.59 -12.46 -9.69
CA ASP A 179 -18.48 -12.22 -8.55
C ASP A 179 -17.79 -11.42 -7.44
N LEU A 180 -16.51 -11.71 -7.18
CA LEU A 180 -15.72 -10.97 -6.20
C LEU A 180 -15.47 -9.52 -6.65
N TRP A 181 -15.25 -9.27 -7.94
CA TRP A 181 -15.16 -7.92 -8.49
C TRP A 181 -16.47 -7.14 -8.29
N LEU A 182 -17.61 -7.77 -8.56
CA LEU A 182 -18.93 -7.15 -8.35
C LEU A 182 -19.20 -6.87 -6.87
N ALA A 183 -18.75 -7.74 -5.97
CA ALA A 183 -18.84 -7.51 -4.53
C ALA A 183 -17.99 -6.29 -4.09
N TRP A 184 -16.77 -6.16 -4.62
CA TRP A 184 -15.95 -4.96 -4.39
C TRP A 184 -16.59 -3.69 -4.96
N GLU A 185 -17.20 -3.78 -6.14
CA GLU A 185 -17.92 -2.65 -6.76
C GLU A 185 -19.10 -2.21 -5.89
N GLN A 186 -19.88 -3.16 -5.40
CA GLN A 186 -21.02 -2.90 -4.52
C GLN A 186 -20.57 -2.21 -3.24
N GLU A 187 -19.48 -2.66 -2.62
CA GLU A 187 -18.92 -2.05 -1.41
C GLU A 187 -18.48 -0.60 -1.66
N HIS A 188 -17.81 -0.33 -2.78
CA HIS A 188 -17.41 1.04 -3.14
C HIS A 188 -18.62 1.92 -3.40
N ARG A 189 -19.63 1.40 -4.09
CA ARG A 189 -20.89 2.11 -4.34
C ARG A 189 -21.62 2.44 -3.04
N ALA A 190 -21.64 1.52 -2.08
CA ALA A 190 -22.23 1.72 -0.76
C ALA A 190 -21.53 2.83 0.04
N ARG A 191 -20.22 3.02 -0.16
CA ARG A 191 -19.43 4.11 0.45
C ARG A 191 -19.44 5.43 -0.34
N GLY A 192 -20.06 5.45 -1.52
CA GLY A 192 -19.97 6.58 -2.44
C GLY A 192 -18.57 6.78 -3.04
N TYR A 193 -17.71 5.77 -3.00
CA TYR A 193 -16.35 5.84 -3.53
C TYR A 193 -16.33 5.72 -5.06
N PRO A 194 -15.51 6.52 -5.76
CA PRO A 194 -15.29 6.35 -7.19
C PRO A 194 -14.88 4.92 -7.53
N TRP A 195 -15.56 4.30 -8.50
CA TRP A 195 -15.24 2.96 -8.96
C TRP A 195 -14.30 2.99 -10.17
N LEU A 196 -13.53 1.91 -10.34
CA LEU A 196 -12.62 1.74 -11.47
C LEU A 196 -13.43 1.61 -12.77
N THR A 197 -13.10 2.41 -13.77
CA THR A 197 -13.64 2.21 -15.12
C THR A 197 -13.05 0.95 -15.72
N ASP A 198 -13.90 0.03 -16.19
CA ASP A 198 -13.43 -1.08 -17.01
C ASP A 198 -12.89 -0.55 -18.34
N THR A 199 -11.58 -0.66 -18.51
CA THR A 199 -10.88 -0.21 -19.72
C THR A 199 -10.73 -1.32 -20.75
N GLY A 200 -11.10 -2.56 -20.43
CA GLY A 200 -10.82 -3.76 -21.21
C GLY A 200 -9.32 -4.12 -21.31
N ARG A 201 -8.44 -3.39 -20.63
CA ARG A 201 -6.98 -3.55 -20.71
C ARG A 201 -6.38 -4.34 -19.56
N ALA A 202 -7.03 -4.30 -18.39
CA ALA A 202 -6.60 -5.03 -17.20
C ALA A 202 -7.57 -6.17 -16.94
N GLU A 203 -7.11 -7.42 -17.09
CA GLU A 203 -7.91 -8.60 -16.71
C GLU A 203 -7.98 -8.76 -15.19
N TRP A 204 -6.95 -8.29 -14.49
CA TRP A 204 -6.79 -8.43 -13.04
C TRP A 204 -6.52 -7.07 -12.41
N VAL A 205 -7.13 -6.84 -11.25
CA VAL A 205 -6.83 -5.74 -10.34
C VAL A 205 -6.53 -6.29 -8.96
N TYR A 206 -6.06 -5.47 -8.02
CA TYR A 206 -5.61 -5.95 -6.72
C TYR A 206 -6.35 -5.27 -5.57
N PHE A 207 -6.81 -6.05 -4.61
CA PHE A 207 -7.52 -5.58 -3.42
C PHE A 207 -6.90 -6.13 -2.14
N PRO A 208 -7.14 -5.51 -0.97
CA PRO A 208 -6.77 -6.10 0.30
C PRO A 208 -7.29 -7.54 0.45
N PRO A 209 -6.51 -8.44 1.09
CA PRO A 209 -6.93 -9.83 1.29
C PRO A 209 -8.22 -9.89 2.10
N LEU A 210 -9.08 -10.87 1.78
CA LEU A 210 -10.36 -11.02 2.48
C LEU A 210 -10.22 -11.70 3.83
N ASP A 211 -9.26 -12.61 4.02
CA ASP A 211 -9.06 -13.41 5.24
C ASP A 211 -10.38 -14.01 5.77
N ASP A 212 -11.14 -14.69 4.90
CA ASP A 212 -12.49 -15.25 5.13
C ASP A 212 -13.61 -14.22 5.43
N GLY A 213 -13.30 -12.93 5.29
CA GLY A 213 -14.21 -11.80 5.48
C GLY A 213 -14.90 -11.31 4.21
N THR A 214 -15.39 -10.07 4.27
CA THR A 214 -16.07 -9.38 3.17
C THR A 214 -15.20 -8.23 2.64
N PRO A 215 -15.48 -7.71 1.43
CA PRO A 215 -14.90 -6.46 0.95
C PRO A 215 -14.89 -5.35 2.01
N ALA A 216 -15.98 -5.21 2.77
CA ALA A 216 -16.10 -4.19 3.82
C ALA A 216 -15.07 -4.38 4.95
N THR A 217 -14.92 -5.61 5.47
CA THR A 217 -13.99 -5.90 6.56
C THR A 217 -12.54 -5.77 6.11
N ALA A 218 -12.24 -6.22 4.89
CA ALA A 218 -10.91 -6.10 4.29
C ALA A 218 -10.51 -4.64 4.07
N LEU A 219 -11.43 -3.80 3.55
CA LEU A 219 -11.16 -2.37 3.36
C LEU A 219 -10.97 -1.63 4.70
N ASN A 220 -11.79 -1.94 5.70
CA ASN A 220 -11.64 -1.37 7.04
C ASN A 220 -10.30 -1.77 7.67
N GLY A 221 -9.92 -3.04 7.58
CA GLY A 221 -8.62 -3.53 8.06
C GLY A 221 -7.44 -2.83 7.36
N PHE A 222 -7.55 -2.53 6.07
CA PHE A 222 -6.58 -1.70 5.36
C PHE A 222 -6.50 -0.26 5.93
N PHE A 223 -7.63 0.41 6.12
CA PHE A 223 -7.65 1.77 6.67
C PHE A 223 -7.15 1.84 8.12
N ASP A 224 -7.46 0.84 8.94
CA ASP A 224 -6.93 0.74 10.30
C ASP A 224 -5.41 0.57 10.33
N ARG A 225 -4.84 -0.17 9.34
CA ARG A 225 -3.39 -0.27 9.17
C ARG A 225 -2.79 1.08 8.79
N LEU A 226 -3.39 1.78 7.82
CA LEU A 226 -2.94 3.10 7.39
C LEU A 226 -2.93 4.12 8.53
N GLN A 227 -3.99 4.17 9.35
CA GLN A 227 -4.07 5.08 10.49
C GLN A 227 -2.99 4.81 11.54
N ARG A 228 -2.70 3.53 11.84
CA ARG A 228 -1.65 3.14 12.79
C ARG A 228 -0.27 3.61 12.33
N ILE A 229 0.00 3.61 11.03
CA ILE A 229 1.29 4.10 10.51
C ILE A 229 1.38 5.62 10.66
N GLY A 230 0.34 6.37 10.26
CA GLY A 230 0.33 7.82 10.40
C GLY A 230 0.46 8.28 11.87
N GLN A 231 -0.11 7.54 12.82
CA GLN A 231 0.06 7.81 14.27
C GLN A 231 1.49 7.54 14.75
N SER A 232 2.14 6.49 14.25
CA SER A 232 3.53 6.17 14.59
C SER A 232 4.51 7.23 14.07
N GLU A 233 4.25 7.80 12.90
CA GLU A 233 5.09 8.87 12.34
C GLU A 233 4.92 10.19 13.10
N ALA A 234 3.69 10.53 13.50
CA ALA A 234 3.41 11.73 14.29
C ALA A 234 4.01 11.66 15.71
N ALA A 235 4.12 10.46 16.29
CA ALA A 235 4.75 10.25 17.60
C ALA A 235 6.30 10.24 17.57
N ALA A 236 6.90 10.15 16.38
CA ALA A 236 8.35 10.12 16.19
C ALA A 236 8.95 11.50 15.79
N GLN A 237 8.11 12.52 15.60
CA GLN A 237 8.49 13.92 15.35
C GLN A 237 8.37 14.75 16.63
#